data_AF-A0A7I7NRM3-F1
#
_entry.id   AF-A0A7I7NRM3-F1
#
_cell.length_a   1.000
_cell.length_b   1.000
_cell.length_c   1.000
_cell.angle_alpha   90.00
_cell.angle_beta   90.00
_cell.angle_gamma   90.00
#
_symmetry.space_group_name_H-M   'P 1'
#
loop_
_entity.id
_entity.type
_entity.pdbx_description
1 polymer ?
#
loop_
_entity_poly.entity_id
_entity_poly.type
_entity_poly.pdbx_seq_one_letter_code
_entity_poly.pdbx_strand_id
1 'polypeptide(L)' 'MSHVIAVPEALNTAANDVVAIGSTISAANAAPAAPTTGVLAAAADEVSAQIAAIFGAHGHRYQ' A
#
# COMPACT_ATOMS: atom_id res chain seq x y z
N MET A 1 -13.95 -12.04 35.93
CA MET A 1 -13.58 -10.65 35.63
C MET A 1 -12.18 -10.69 35.03
N SER A 2 -12.02 -10.35 33.74
CA SER A 2 -10.69 -10.29 33.12
C SER A 2 -10.07 -8.93 33.44
N HIS A 3 -8.94 -8.92 34.14
CA HIS A 3 -8.16 -7.72 34.38
C HIS A 3 -7.03 -7.67 33.35
N VAL A 4 -7.04 -6.64 32.49
CA VAL A 4 -5.91 -6.35 31.60
C VAL A 4 -4.88 -5.57 32.41
N ILE A 5 -3.69 -6.13 32.57
CA ILE A 5 -2.53 -5.43 33.12
C ILE A 5 -1.76 -4.84 31.93
N ALA A 6 -1.73 -3.51 31.84
CA ALA A 6 -0.91 -2.80 30.86
C ALA A 6 0.44 -2.42 31.47
N VAL A 7 1.50 -2.55 30.66
CA VAL A 7 2.84 -2.03 30.98
C VAL A 7 3.06 -0.80 30.09
N PRO A 8 2.93 0.43 30.60
CA PRO A 8 2.94 1.65 29.80
C PRO A 8 4.18 1.80 28.91
N GLU A 9 5.35 1.38 29.39
CA GLU A 9 6.61 1.41 28.66
C GLU A 9 6.59 0.45 27.48
N ALA A 10 6.03 -0.75 27.65
CA ALA A 10 5.87 -1.73 26.58
C ALA A 10 4.88 -1.24 25.53
N LEU A 11 3.79 -0.58 25.96
CA LEU A 11 2.84 0.06 25.03
C LEU A 11 3.49 1.18 24.24
N ASN A 12 4.34 1.99 24.87
CA ASN A 12 5.07 3.06 24.20
C ASN A 12 6.05 2.51 23.16
N THR A 13 6.81 1.46 23.48
CA THR A 13 7.68 0.77 22.51
C THR A 13 6.87 0.22 21.33
N ALA A 14 5.78 -0.49 21.61
CA ALA A 14 4.92 -1.04 20.55
C ALA A 14 4.33 0.07 19.66
N ALA A 15 3.95 1.22 20.22
CA ALA A 15 3.48 2.36 19.43
C ALA A 15 4.57 2.89 18.49
N ASN A 16 5.80 3.03 18.97
CA ASN A 16 6.94 3.45 18.13
C ASN A 16 7.23 2.44 17.02
N ASP A 17 7.16 1.14 17.32
CA ASP A 17 7.33 0.08 16.33
C ASP A 17 6.27 0.15 15.22
N VAL A 18 5.00 0.36 15.59
CA VAL A 18 3.90 0.53 14.63
C VAL A 18 4.11 1.76 13.74
N VAL A 19 4.58 2.89 14.31
CA VAL A 19 4.92 4.08 13.52
C VAL A 19 6.05 3.79 12.53
N ALA A 20 7.10 3.11 12.97
CA ALA A 20 8.24 2.74 12.11
C ALA A 20 7.82 1.81 10.96
N ILE A 21 6.97 0.82 11.25
CA ILE A 21 6.39 -0.08 10.25
C ILE A 21 5.55 0.72 9.25
N GLY A 22 4.66 1.58 9.72
CA GLY A 22 3.81 2.41 8.86
C GLY A 22 4.62 3.34 7.95
N SER A 23 5.68 3.94 8.48
CA SER A 23 6.62 4.77 7.70
C SER A 23 7.32 3.95 6.61
N THR A 24 7.76 2.75 6.94
CA THR A 24 8.45 1.85 6.00
C THR A 24 7.51 1.44 4.86
N ILE A 25 6.27 1.06 5.17
CA ILE A 25 5.24 0.70 4.19
C ILE A 25 4.91 1.90 3.29
N SER A 26 4.73 3.09 3.87
CA SER A 26 4.43 4.32 3.12
C SER A 26 5.53 4.66 2.13
N ALA A 27 6.80 4.57 2.57
CA ALA A 27 7.95 4.79 1.69
C ALA A 27 8.04 3.73 0.58
N ALA A 28 7.78 2.46 0.90
CA ALA A 28 7.79 1.38 -0.07
C ALA A 28 6.68 1.53 -1.15
N ASN A 29 5.51 2.06 -0.79
CA ASN A 29 4.39 2.25 -1.72
C ASN A 29 4.54 3.49 -2.62
N ALA A 30 5.37 4.46 -2.24
CA ALA A 30 5.54 5.70 -3.00
C ALA A 30 6.17 5.48 -4.39
N ALA A 31 7.25 4.69 -4.47
CA ALA A 31 7.96 4.44 -5.73
C ALA A 31 7.11 3.72 -6.80
N PRO A 32 6.35 2.65 -6.49
CA PRO A 32 5.53 1.96 -7.48
C PRO A 32 4.21 2.68 -7.82
N ALA A 33 3.76 3.69 -7.08
CA ALA A 33 2.44 4.30 -7.27
C ALA A 33 2.18 4.82 -8.68
N ALA A 34 3.11 5.56 -9.27
CA ALA A 34 2.98 6.06 -10.64
C ALA A 34 3.01 4.92 -11.70
N PRO A 35 4.00 4.01 -11.73
CA PRO A 35 4.05 2.97 -12.76
C PRO A 35 2.94 1.91 -12.65
N THR A 36 2.34 1.69 -11.47
CA THR A 36 1.22 0.73 -11.34
C THR A 36 -0.15 1.33 -11.67
N THR A 37 -0.30 2.65 -11.61
CA THR A 37 -1.55 3.35 -11.97
C THR A 37 -1.54 3.84 -13.42
N GLY A 38 -0.38 4.23 -13.95
CA GLY A 38 -0.19 4.73 -15.31
C GLY A 38 0.23 3.66 -16.32
N VAL A 39 -0.40 2.48 -16.30
CA VAL A 39 -0.06 1.38 -17.22
C VAL A 39 -0.43 1.75 -18.66
N LEU A 40 0.53 1.62 -19.57
CA LEU A 40 0.33 1.89 -21.00
C LEU A 40 -0.11 0.63 -21.76
N ALA A 41 -0.93 0.81 -22.79
CA ALA A 41 -1.30 -0.28 -23.70
C ALA A 41 -0.09 -0.78 -24.48
N ALA A 42 0.07 -2.10 -24.59
CA ALA A 42 1.19 -2.72 -25.30
C ALA A 42 1.13 -2.50 -26.83
N ALA A 43 -0.09 -2.40 -27.38
CA ALA A 43 -0.37 -2.10 -28.76
C ALA A 43 -1.69 -1.29 -28.88
N ALA A 44 -2.01 -0.85 -30.09
CA ALA A 44 -3.16 0.04 -30.38
C ALA A 44 -4.51 -0.70 -30.45
N ASP A 45 -4.55 -2.01 -30.20
CA ASP A 45 -5.77 -2.80 -30.22
C ASP A 45 -6.59 -2.64 -28.92
N GLU A 46 -7.87 -2.94 -29.03
CA GLU A 46 -8.83 -2.83 -27.92
C GLU A 46 -8.48 -3.75 -26.74
N VAL A 47 -7.90 -4.93 -26.99
CA VAL A 47 -7.54 -5.87 -25.92
C VAL A 47 -6.39 -5.31 -25.10
N SER A 48 -5.34 -4.79 -25.75
CA SER A 48 -4.22 -4.10 -25.10
C SER A 48 -4.68 -2.89 -24.28
N ALA A 49 -5.60 -2.08 -24.84
CA ALA A 49 -6.16 -0.92 -24.15
C ALA A 49 -6.94 -1.34 -22.90
N GLN A 50 -7.79 -2.37 -23.01
CA GLN A 50 -8.60 -2.86 -21.90
C GLN A 50 -7.74 -3.51 -20.79
N ILE A 51 -6.69 -4.25 -21.15
CA ILE A 51 -5.75 -4.84 -20.19
C ILE A 51 -5.04 -3.72 -19.40
N ALA A 52 -4.51 -2.71 -20.08
CA ALA A 52 -3.87 -1.57 -19.43
C ALA A 52 -4.83 -0.84 -18.47
N ALA A 53 -6.08 -0.64 -18.89
CA ALA A 53 -7.10 -0.02 -18.06
C ALA A 53 -7.43 -0.84 -16.79
N ILE A 54 -7.53 -2.17 -16.89
CA ILE A 54 -7.79 -3.05 -15.73
C ILE A 54 -6.64 -2.99 -14.74
N PHE A 55 -5.38 -3.07 -15.21
CA PHE A 55 -4.22 -3.00 -14.33
C PHE A 55 -4.06 -1.63 -13.68
N GLY A 56 -4.24 -0.54 -14.44
CA GLY A 56 -4.25 0.81 -13.87
C GLY A 56 -5.34 1.01 -12.82
N ALA A 57 -6.56 0.52 -13.08
CA ALA A 57 -7.65 0.55 -12.11
C ALA A 57 -7.37 -0.32 -10.87
N HIS A 58 -6.64 -1.43 -11.01
CA HIS A 58 -6.19 -2.22 -9.88
C HIS A 58 -5.14 -1.47 -9.06
N GLY A 59 -4.16 -0.83 -9.70
CA GLY A 59 -3.18 0.05 -9.06
C GLY A 59 -3.84 1.17 -8.26
N HIS A 60 -4.87 1.81 -8.83
CA HIS A 60 -5.62 2.88 -8.15
C HIS A 60 -6.44 2.40 -6.94
N ARG A 61 -6.84 1.13 -6.88
CA ARG A 61 -7.53 0.56 -5.70
C ARG A 61 -6.55 0.11 -4.62
N TYR A 62 -5.32 -0.23 -5.02
CA TYR A 62 -4.27 -0.66 -4.11
C TYR A 62 -3.65 0.52 -3.36
N GLN A 63 -3.40 1.61 -4.08
CA GLN A 63 -2.93 2.87 -3.52
C GLN A 63 -4.04 3.55 -2.71
#